data_AF-A0AAE4EMG1-F1
#
_entry.id   AF-A0AAE4EMG1-F1
#
_cell.length_a   1.000
_cell.length_b   1.000
_cell.length_c   1.000
_cell.angle_alpha   90.00
_cell.angle_beta   90.00
_cell.angle_gamma   90.00
#
_symmetry.space_group_name_H-M   'P 1'
#
loop_
_entity.id
_entity.type
_entity.pdbx_description
1 polymer ?
#
loop_
_entity_poly.entity_id
_entity_poly.type
_entity_poly.pdbx_seq_one_letter_code
_entity_poly.pdbx_strand_id
1 'polypeptide(L)' 'MITLKFLGTWLKITGVAVLAAIFTGILVHSPGWRTVITTVIALVYFGLSAALWREWAAFRRGDGGYSYQYIRYGRDE' A
#
# COMPACT_ATOMS: atom_id res chain seq x y z
N MET A 1 -15.17 12.81 -3.87
CA MET A 1 -15.25 11.77 -2.81
C MET A 1 -14.18 10.68 -2.92
N ILE A 2 -13.67 10.33 -4.11
CA ILE A 2 -12.60 9.32 -4.28
C ILE A 2 -11.24 9.77 -3.74
N THR A 3 -10.89 11.05 -3.86
CA THR A 3 -9.59 11.60 -3.40
C THR A 3 -9.38 11.45 -1.89
N LEU A 4 -10.43 11.59 -1.06
CA LEU A 4 -10.34 11.40 0.39
C LEU A 4 -10.15 9.92 0.78
N LYS A 5 -10.84 9.01 0.07
CA LYS A 5 -10.68 7.56 0.27
C LYS A 5 -9.29 7.08 -0.16
N PHE A 6 -8.78 7.62 -1.28
CA PHE A 6 -7.42 7.40 -1.75
C PHE A 6 -6.39 7.87 -0.71
N LEU A 7 -6.51 9.13 -0.26
CA LEU A 7 -5.57 9.70 0.71
C LEU A 7 -5.61 8.92 2.04
N GLY A 8 -6.80 8.53 2.50
CA GLY A 8 -6.95 7.71 3.70
C GLY A 8 -6.34 6.30 3.55
N THR A 9 -6.45 5.69 2.38
CA THR A 9 -5.87 4.36 2.11
C THR A 9 -4.36 4.44 2.00
N TRP A 10 -3.84 5.46 1.30
CA TRP A 10 -2.41 5.72 1.20
C TRP A 10 -1.81 5.99 2.59
N LEU A 11 -2.45 6.82 3.42
CA LEU A 11 -1.99 7.11 4.77
C LEU A 11 -1.94 5.86 5.67
N LYS A 12 -2.91 4.95 5.55
CA LYS A 12 -2.90 3.67 6.27
C LYS A 12 -1.71 2.80 5.86
N ILE A 13 -1.44 2.68 4.56
CA ILE A 13 -0.32 1.90 4.04
C ILE A 13 1.01 2.50 4.49
N THR A 14 1.15 3.82 4.42
CA THR A 14 2.32 4.53 4.94
C THR A 14 2.50 4.31 6.43
N GLY A 15 1.43 4.41 7.22
CA GLY A 15 1.47 4.16 8.67
C GLY A 15 1.93 2.74 8.99
N VAL A 16 1.38 1.73 8.31
CA VAL A 16 1.79 0.32 8.50
C VAL A 16 3.26 0.11 8.09
N ALA A 17 3.71 0.69 6.99
CA ALA A 17 5.09 0.58 6.53
C ALA A 17 6.08 1.22 7.52
N VAL A 18 5.74 2.40 8.07
CA VAL A 18 6.54 3.09 9.09
C VAL A 18 6.60 2.25 10.37
N LEU A 19 5.46 1.73 10.84
CA LEU A 19 5.43 0.85 12.01
C LEU A 19 6.28 -0.40 11.78
N ALA A 20 6.16 -1.04 10.62
CA ALA A 20 6.96 -2.22 10.28
C ALA A 20 8.47 -1.89 10.26
N ALA A 21 8.87 -0.72 9.75
CA ALA A 21 10.25 -0.27 9.76
C ALA A 21 10.77 -0.02 11.18
N ILE A 22 9.97 0.63 12.05
CA ILE A 22 10.31 0.86 13.46
C ILE A 22 10.46 -0.48 14.19
N PHE A 23 9.51 -1.40 14.04
CA PHE A 23 9.58 -2.74 14.64
C PHE A 23 10.82 -3.49 14.17
N THR A 24 11.13 -3.44 12.87
CA THR A 24 12.36 -4.05 12.33
C THR A 24 13.61 -3.41 12.97
N GLY A 25 13.59 -2.09 13.18
CA GLY A 25 14.63 -1.32 13.85
C GLY A 25 14.82 -1.65 15.33
N ILE A 26 13.80 -2.17 16.01
CA ILE A 26 13.86 -2.52 17.44
C ILE A 26 14.16 -4.00 17.63
N LEU A 27 13.48 -4.89 16.89
CA LEU A 27 13.54 -6.34 17.10
C LEU A 27 14.72 -7.01 16.39
N VAL A 28 15.19 -6.46 15.28
CA VAL A 28 16.22 -7.10 14.45
C VAL A 28 17.57 -6.45 14.70
N HIS A 29 18.40 -7.14 15.47
CA HIS A 29 19.77 -6.72 15.79
C HIS A 29 20.80 -7.13 14.72
N SER A 30 20.48 -8.14 13.89
CA SER A 30 21.36 -8.55 12.80
C SER A 30 21.26 -7.58 11.61
N PRO A 31 22.36 -6.94 11.18
CA PRO A 31 22.34 -5.94 10.12
C PRO A 31 21.95 -6.54 8.75
N GLY A 32 22.34 -7.78 8.46
CA GLY A 32 21.95 -8.47 7.21
C GLY A 32 20.44 -8.70 7.12
N TRP A 33 19.85 -9.26 8.18
CA TRP A 33 18.40 -9.48 8.26
C TRP A 33 17.60 -8.18 8.27
N ARG A 34 18.10 -7.13 8.94
CA ARG A 34 17.48 -5.81 8.93
C ARG A 34 17.38 -5.25 7.52
N THR A 35 18.43 -5.36 6.72
CA THR A 35 18.43 -4.91 5.32
C THR A 35 17.41 -5.67 4.49
N VAL A 36 17.40 -7.01 4.58
CA VAL A 36 16.44 -7.85 3.85
C VAL A 36 14.99 -7.48 4.17
N ILE A 37 14.65 -7.38 5.46
CA ILE A 37 13.28 -7.06 5.90
C ILE A 37 12.90 -5.65 5.46
N THR A 38 13.80 -4.68 5.59
CA THR A 38 13.55 -3.29 5.16
C THR A 38 13.34 -3.20 3.64
N THR A 39 14.13 -3.93 2.85
CA THR A 39 13.95 -4.02 1.39
C THR A 39 12.60 -4.62 1.03
N VAL A 40 12.15 -5.66 1.73
CA VAL A 40 10.82 -6.26 1.53
C VAL A 40 9.71 -5.27 1.87
N ILE A 41 9.80 -4.57 3.01
CA ILE A 41 8.84 -3.53 3.40
C ILE A 41 8.76 -2.44 2.32
N ALA A 42 9.92 -1.98 1.83
CA ALA A 42 9.98 -0.98 0.78
C ALA A 42 9.32 -1.48 -0.52
N LEU A 43 9.63 -2.70 -0.97
CA LEU A 43 9.03 -3.29 -2.17
C LEU A 43 7.51 -3.37 -2.08
N VAL A 44 6.98 -3.83 -0.94
CA VAL A 44 5.53 -3.90 -0.71
C VAL A 44 4.91 -2.50 -0.71
N TYR A 45 5.53 -1.54 -0.01
CA TYR A 45 5.05 -0.16 0.03
C TYR A 45 5.03 0.50 -1.36
N PHE A 46 6.10 0.33 -2.14
CA PHE A 46 6.18 0.87 -3.51
C PHE A 46 5.16 0.20 -4.44
N GLY A 47 5.00 -1.13 -4.35
CA GLY A 47 4.01 -1.86 -5.15
C GLY A 47 2.58 -1.40 -4.89
N LEU A 48 2.20 -1.28 -3.63
CA LEU A 48 0.88 -0.78 -3.22
C LEU A 48 0.67 0.69 -3.60
N SER A 49 1.69 1.53 -3.41
CA SER A 49 1.63 2.94 -3.81
C SER A 49 1.50 3.10 -5.34
N ALA A 50 2.18 2.29 -6.12
CA ALA A 50 2.08 2.30 -7.58
C ALA A 50 0.71 1.81 -8.07
N ALA A 51 0.15 0.77 -7.45
CA ALA A 51 -1.20 0.29 -7.76
C ALA A 51 -2.25 1.38 -7.50
N LEU A 52 -2.19 2.01 -6.33
CA LEU A 52 -3.06 3.14 -5.98
C LEU A 52 -2.89 4.31 -6.95
N TRP A 53 -1.64 4.69 -7.28
CA TRP A 53 -1.38 5.77 -8.22
C TRP A 53 -1.97 5.49 -9.61
N ARG A 54 -1.85 4.24 -10.09
CA ARG A 54 -2.45 3.81 -11.37
C ARG A 54 -3.96 3.94 -11.35
N GLU A 55 -4.63 3.52 -10.28
CA GLU A 55 -6.08 3.67 -10.11
C GLU A 55 -6.50 5.14 -10.12
N TRP A 56 -5.79 5.99 -9.38
CA TRP A 56 -6.07 7.42 -9.34
C TRP A 56 -5.84 8.09 -10.71
N ALA A 57 -4.77 7.72 -11.41
CA ALA A 57 -4.47 8.22 -12.74
C ALA A 57 -5.54 7.78 -13.77
N ALA A 58 -6.00 6.52 -13.71
CA ALA A 58 -7.08 6.00 -14.54
C ALA A 58 -8.40 6.75 -14.29
N PHE A 59 -8.73 6.99 -13.01
CA PHE A 59 -9.91 7.76 -12.63
C PHE A 59 -9.87 9.20 -13.19
N ARG A 60 -8.70 9.86 -13.18
CA ARG A 60 -8.55 11.21 -13.75
C ARG A 60 -8.62 11.27 -15.27
N ARG A 61 -8.33 10.18 -15.98
CA ARG A 61 -8.40 10.12 -17.45
C ARG A 61 -9.80 9.85 -18.00
N GLY A 62 -10.79 9.62 -17.14
CA GLY A 62 -12.16 9.26 -17.57
C GLY A 62 -12.34 7.76 -17.87
N ASP A 63 -11.27 6.96 -17.80
CA ASP A 63 -11.30 5.49 -17.94
C ASP A 63 -11.75 4.78 -16.65
N GLY A 64 -12.59 5.41 -15.84
CA GLY A 64 -13.04 4.96 -14.53
C GLY A 64 -13.94 3.70 -14.53
N GLY A 65 -13.81 2.84 -15.54
CA GLY A 65 -14.58 1.61 -15.72
C GLY A 65 -13.88 0.31 -15.30
N TYR A 66 -12.56 0.29 -15.08
CA TYR A 66 -11.87 -0.90 -14.58
C TYR A 66 -11.83 -0.89 -13.05
N SER A 67 -13.04 -0.95 -12.48
CA SER A 67 -13.27 -1.36 -11.10
C SER A 67 -12.45 -2.61 -10.82
N TYR A 68 -11.61 -2.56 -9.79
CA TYR A 68 -11.19 -3.74 -9.04
C TYR A 68 -12.45 -4.43 -8.50
N GLN A 69 -13.11 -5.19 -9.36
CA GLN A 69 -14.19 -6.11 -9.02
C GLN A 69 -13.67 -7.27 -8.16
N TYR A 70 -12.37 -7.32 -7.85
CA TYR A 70 -11.74 -8.31 -6.97
C TYR A 70 -11.95 -8.07 -5.46
N ILE A 71 -12.43 -6.90 -5.00
CA ILE A 71 -12.68 -6.64 -3.57
C ILE A 71 -14.19 -6.62 -3.23
N ARG A 72 -15.07 -6.80 -4.23
CA ARG A 72 -16.53 -6.75 -4.02
C ARG A 72 -17.22 -8.11 -3.96
N TYR A 73 -16.52 -9.23 -4.18
CA TYR A 73 -17.09 -10.58 -4.07
C TYR A 73 -16.92 -11.25 -2.69
N GLY A 74 -16.62 -10.47 -1.64
CA GLY A 74 -16.49 -10.99 -0.27
C GLY A 74 -17.45 -10.35 0.74
N ARG A 75 -18.54 -9.71 0.28
CA ARG A 75 -19.47 -9.00 1.17
C ARG A 75 -20.93 -9.21 0.79
N ASP A 76 -21.26 -10.37 0.27
CA ASP A 76 -22.63 -10.84 0.05
C ASP A 76 -22.78 -12.30 0.51
N GLU A 77 -22.21 -12.63 1.68
CA GLU A 77 -22.58 -13.79 2.51
C GLU A 77 -22.97 -13.32 3.90
#